data_AF-J3MCB7-F1
#
_entry.id   AF-J3MCB7-F1
#
_cell.length_a   1.000
_cell.length_b   1.000
_cell.length_c   1.000
_cell.angle_alpha   90.00
_cell.angle_beta   90.00
_cell.angle_gamma   90.00
#
_symmetry.space_group_name_H-M   'P 1'
#
loop_
_entity.id
_entity.type
_entity.pdbx_description
1 polymer ?
#
loop_
_entity_poly.entity_id
_entity_poly.type
_entity_poly.pdbx_seq_one_letter_code
_entity_poly.pdbx_strand_id
1 'polypeptide(L)'
;MTGLNSWYYENIRWRYWQSATATGEVVSVHQPSHEEHQLSGNTTHDMKALAEMYLLSMTDAVVTSGWSTFGYVGHGLGGLSPWVMFKPVNLTTPDPPCRRAMSMEPCLHGPPFYDCRAKRGANTGKLVPHVRHCEDMSWGLKLVHPE
;
A
#
# COMPACT_ATOMS: atom_id res chain seq x y z
N MET A 1 -12.30 -4.43 2.15
CA MET A 1 -11.12 -4.64 1.28
C MET A 1 -11.42 -4.10 -0.11
N THR A 2 -10.39 -3.71 -0.84
CA THR A 2 -10.50 -3.05 -2.14
C THR A 2 -9.57 -3.75 -3.13
N GLY A 3 -10.01 -3.92 -4.36
CA GLY A 3 -9.25 -4.63 -5.39
C GLY A 3 -10.08 -4.74 -6.66
N LEU A 4 -9.41 -4.74 -7.81
CA LEU A 4 -10.08 -4.84 -9.10
C LEU A 4 -10.84 -6.15 -9.24
N ASN A 5 -10.24 -7.25 -8.80
CA ASN A 5 -10.81 -8.58 -8.90
C ASN A 5 -11.37 -9.04 -7.54
N SER A 6 -12.49 -9.76 -7.56
CA SER A 6 -13.16 -10.26 -6.34
C SER A 6 -12.53 -11.51 -5.72
N TRP A 7 -11.57 -12.16 -6.39
CA TRP A 7 -11.03 -13.44 -5.96
C TRP A 7 -10.47 -13.42 -4.54
N TYR A 8 -9.70 -12.39 -4.17
CA TYR A 8 -9.16 -12.29 -2.79
C TYR A 8 -10.27 -12.12 -1.76
N TYR A 9 -11.31 -11.36 -2.09
CA TYR A 9 -12.47 -11.14 -1.22
C TYR A 9 -13.23 -12.43 -0.97
N GLU A 10 -13.57 -13.14 -2.05
CA GLU A 10 -14.30 -14.39 -1.94
C GLU A 10 -13.50 -15.43 -1.14
N ASN A 11 -12.19 -15.56 -1.39
CA ASN A 11 -11.35 -16.52 -0.66
C ASN A 11 -11.26 -16.21 0.84
N ILE A 12 -11.04 -14.95 1.22
CA ILE A 12 -10.92 -14.57 2.64
C ILE A 12 -12.29 -14.69 3.34
N ARG A 13 -13.35 -14.19 2.70
CA ARG A 13 -14.72 -14.30 3.21
C ARG A 13 -15.11 -15.75 3.44
N TRP A 14 -14.85 -16.61 2.46
CA TRP A 14 -15.15 -18.04 2.54
C TRP A 14 -14.43 -18.72 3.69
N ARG A 15 -13.15 -18.36 3.93
CA ARG A 15 -12.37 -18.91 5.05
C ARG A 15 -12.99 -18.61 6.41
N TYR A 16 -13.46 -17.38 6.63
CA TYR A 16 -14.13 -17.00 7.89
C TYR A 16 -15.58 -17.49 7.96
N TRP A 17 -16.22 -17.77 6.83
CA TRP A 17 -17.55 -18.37 6.79
C TRP A 17 -17.54 -19.85 7.18
N GLN A 18 -16.52 -20.60 6.72
CA GLN A 18 -16.44 -22.04 6.93
C GLN A 18 -15.89 -22.47 8.29
N SER A 19 -15.17 -21.58 8.98
CA SER A 19 -14.44 -21.94 10.20
C SER A 19 -14.52 -20.82 11.21
N ALA A 20 -14.84 -21.19 12.46
CA ALA A 20 -14.78 -20.27 13.58
C ALA A 20 -13.35 -19.78 13.80
N THR A 21 -13.20 -18.54 14.24
CA THR A 21 -11.91 -17.98 14.64
C THR A 21 -11.41 -18.66 15.92
N ALA A 22 -10.10 -18.86 16.04
CA ALA A 22 -9.51 -19.47 17.23
C ALA A 22 -9.72 -18.61 18.50
N THR A 23 -9.88 -17.29 18.32
CA THR A 23 -10.10 -16.28 19.36
C THR A 23 -11.59 -16.06 19.68
N GLY A 24 -12.51 -16.62 18.90
CA GLY A 24 -13.95 -16.39 19.03
C GLY A 24 -14.44 -15.04 18.49
N GLU A 25 -13.55 -14.25 17.87
CA GLU A 25 -13.89 -12.99 17.21
C GLU A 25 -14.83 -13.21 16.02
N VAL A 26 -15.81 -12.31 15.87
CA VAL A 26 -16.70 -12.29 14.71
C VAL A 26 -16.04 -11.50 13.58
N VAL A 27 -15.79 -12.15 12.45
CA VAL A 27 -15.16 -11.52 11.28
C VAL A 27 -16.17 -11.42 10.14
N SER A 28 -16.34 -10.22 9.61
CA SER A 28 -17.09 -9.98 8.38
C SER A 28 -16.18 -9.31 7.34
N VAL A 29 -16.27 -9.75 6.10
CA VAL A 29 -15.43 -9.28 5.00
C VAL A 29 -16.34 -8.61 3.99
N HIS A 30 -15.95 -7.42 3.52
CA HIS A 30 -16.74 -6.59 2.59
C HIS A 30 -15.83 -6.07 1.47
N GLN A 31 -16.34 -6.05 0.23
CA GLN A 31 -15.70 -5.42 -0.92
C GLN A 31 -16.71 -4.49 -1.62
N PRO A 32 -16.43 -3.18 -1.74
CA PRO A 32 -17.39 -2.23 -2.34
C PRO A 32 -17.60 -2.42 -3.84
N SER A 33 -16.54 -2.73 -4.60
CA SER A 33 -16.61 -2.97 -6.04
C SER A 33 -15.57 -3.99 -6.51
N HIS A 34 -15.76 -4.48 -7.74
CA HIS A 34 -14.85 -5.37 -8.45
C HIS A 34 -14.80 -4.95 -9.93
N GLU A 35 -14.16 -3.81 -10.20
CA GLU A 35 -14.20 -3.19 -11.53
C GLU A 35 -13.39 -3.95 -12.60
N GLU A 36 -12.67 -5.01 -12.22
CA GLU A 36 -11.81 -5.91 -13.03
C GLU A 36 -10.62 -5.24 -13.73
N HIS A 37 -10.84 -4.11 -14.39
CA HIS A 37 -9.85 -3.34 -15.13
C HIS A 37 -9.90 -1.86 -14.76
N GLN A 38 -8.75 -1.21 -14.80
CA GLN A 38 -8.65 0.23 -14.60
C GLN A 38 -9.16 0.98 -15.83
N LEU A 39 -10.10 1.91 -15.63
CA LEU A 39 -10.69 2.77 -16.66
C LEU A 39 -10.50 4.26 -16.33
N SER A 40 -9.25 4.71 -16.29
CA SER A 40 -8.89 6.09 -15.95
C SER A 40 -9.59 7.12 -16.85
N GLY A 41 -10.14 8.17 -16.26
CA GLY A 41 -10.87 9.22 -16.96
C GLY A 41 -12.36 8.92 -17.14
N ASN A 42 -12.82 7.71 -16.78
CA ASN A 42 -14.24 7.43 -16.66
C ASN A 42 -14.73 7.93 -15.30
N THR A 43 -15.57 8.97 -15.30
CA THR A 43 -16.03 9.65 -14.08
C THR A 43 -16.59 8.69 -13.02
N THR A 44 -17.45 7.74 -13.39
CA THR A 44 -18.07 6.83 -12.43
C THR A 44 -17.05 5.85 -11.85
N HIS A 45 -16.14 5.34 -12.67
CA HIS A 45 -15.08 4.44 -12.24
C HIS A 45 -14.10 5.15 -11.30
N ASP A 46 -13.66 6.36 -11.67
CA ASP A 46 -12.75 7.17 -10.87
C ASP A 46 -13.40 7.59 -9.54
N MET A 47 -14.70 7.89 -9.53
CA MET A 47 -15.44 8.19 -8.30
C MET A 47 -15.53 6.98 -7.36
N LYS A 48 -15.72 5.77 -7.88
CA LYS A 48 -15.68 4.53 -7.06
C LYS A 48 -14.28 4.32 -6.48
N ALA A 49 -13.24 4.46 -7.30
CA ALA A 49 -11.86 4.36 -6.84
C ALA A 49 -11.55 5.37 -5.72
N LEU A 50 -11.99 6.63 -5.86
CA LEU A 50 -11.83 7.65 -4.83
C LEU A 50 -12.61 7.29 -3.55
N ALA A 51 -13.86 6.84 -3.68
CA ALA A 51 -14.67 6.41 -2.55
C ALA A 51 -14.01 5.25 -1.80
N GLU A 52 -13.42 4.29 -2.51
CA GLU A 52 -12.68 3.19 -1.92
C GLU A 52 -11.39 3.63 -1.20
N MET A 53 -10.65 4.60 -1.75
CA MET A 53 -9.49 5.20 -1.04
C MET A 53 -9.91 5.83 0.29
N TYR A 54 -11.02 6.57 0.31
CA TYR A 54 -11.59 7.15 1.54
C TYR A 54 -12.11 6.09 2.51
N LEU A 55 -12.75 5.02 2.02
CA LEU A 55 -13.18 3.91 2.88
C LEU A 55 -11.97 3.23 3.55
N LEU A 56 -10.85 3.06 2.84
CA LEU A 56 -9.60 2.57 3.44
C LEU A 56 -9.05 3.53 4.50
N SER A 57 -9.12 4.85 4.26
CA SER A 57 -8.57 5.85 5.18
C SER A 57 -9.32 5.93 6.52
N MET A 58 -10.54 5.40 6.58
CA MET A 58 -11.38 5.34 7.78
C MET A 58 -11.20 4.05 8.61
N THR A 59 -10.22 3.20 8.27
CA THR A 59 -9.93 1.97 9.02
C THR A 59 -8.98 2.24 10.20
N ASP A 60 -9.07 1.44 11.27
CA ASP A 60 -8.13 1.55 12.41
C ASP A 60 -6.72 1.03 12.06
N ALA A 61 -6.65 0.05 11.16
CA ALA A 61 -5.42 -0.54 10.66
C ALA A 61 -5.56 -0.89 9.19
N VAL A 62 -4.50 -0.64 8.41
CA VAL A 62 -4.52 -0.80 6.96
C VAL A 62 -3.36 -1.67 6.48
N VAL A 63 -3.69 -2.57 5.55
CA VAL A 63 -2.73 -3.37 4.79
C VAL A 63 -2.74 -2.85 3.35
N THR A 64 -1.58 -2.58 2.77
CA THR A 64 -1.45 -2.06 1.40
C THR A 64 -0.56 -2.93 0.54
N SER A 65 -0.75 -2.85 -0.78
CA SER A 65 0.07 -3.55 -1.76
C SER A 65 1.28 -2.69 -2.13
N GLY A 66 2.46 -3.30 -2.16
CA GLY A 66 3.69 -2.63 -2.59
C GLY A 66 3.55 -2.01 -3.99
N TRP A 67 4.12 -0.82 -4.15
CA TRP A 67 4.07 0.04 -5.35
C TRP A 67 2.70 0.65 -5.65
N SER A 68 1.65 0.38 -4.87
CA SER A 68 0.32 0.90 -5.14
C SER A 68 0.16 2.33 -4.62
N THR A 69 0.09 3.30 -5.53
CA THR A 69 -0.23 4.69 -5.17
C THR A 69 -1.66 4.85 -4.64
N PHE A 70 -2.59 3.97 -5.02
CA PHE A 70 -3.93 3.88 -4.43
C PHE A 70 -3.86 3.66 -2.92
N GLY A 71 -2.99 2.72 -2.50
CA GLY A 71 -2.73 2.47 -1.08
C GLY A 71 -2.10 3.67 -0.38
N TYR A 72 -1.16 4.35 -1.04
CA TYR A 72 -0.51 5.55 -0.50
C TYR A 72 -1.51 6.67 -0.18
N VAL A 73 -2.47 6.91 -1.08
CA VAL A 73 -3.54 7.88 -0.84
C VAL A 73 -4.42 7.44 0.31
N GLY A 74 -4.88 6.18 0.32
CA GLY A 74 -5.76 5.67 1.38
C GLY A 74 -5.14 5.78 2.78
N HIS A 75 -3.92 5.27 2.97
CA HIS A 75 -3.29 5.35 4.30
C HIS A 75 -2.81 6.76 4.65
N GLY A 76 -2.42 7.57 3.67
CA GLY A 76 -2.02 8.97 3.88
C GLY A 76 -3.18 9.84 4.37
N LEU A 77 -4.36 9.72 3.75
CA LEU A 77 -5.58 10.42 4.19
C LEU A 77 -6.01 10.04 5.61
N GLY A 78 -5.75 8.79 6.03
CA GLY A 78 -6.08 8.29 7.36
C GLY A 78 -5.03 8.56 8.42
N GLY A 79 -3.87 9.12 8.04
CA GLY A 79 -2.72 9.25 8.94
C GLY A 79 -2.18 7.90 9.44
N LEU A 80 -2.35 6.84 8.65
CA LEU A 80 -2.06 5.47 9.04
C LEU A 80 -0.68 5.04 8.54
N SER A 81 0.11 4.40 9.40
CA SER A 81 1.31 3.65 8.98
C SER A 81 0.91 2.23 8.57
N PRO A 82 0.93 1.88 7.27
CA PRO A 82 0.39 0.60 6.80
C PRO A 82 1.30 -0.59 7.14
N TRP A 83 0.73 -1.80 7.08
CA TRP A 83 1.47 -3.02 6.79
C TRP A 83 1.55 -3.19 5.27
N VAL A 84 2.76 -3.17 4.71
CA VAL A 84 2.97 -3.21 3.25
C VAL A 84 3.27 -4.63 2.82
N MET A 85 2.38 -5.23 2.04
CA MET A 85 2.60 -6.51 1.37
C MET A 85 3.58 -6.32 0.23
N PHE A 86 4.67 -7.08 0.23
CA PHE A 86 5.65 -6.96 -0.84
C PHE A 86 5.13 -7.53 -2.16
N LYS A 87 5.55 -6.89 -3.26
CA LYS A 87 5.25 -7.37 -4.60
C LYS A 87 5.86 -8.78 -4.78
N PRO A 88 5.05 -9.80 -5.12
CA PRO A 88 5.56 -11.13 -5.45
C PRO A 88 6.53 -11.08 -6.64
N VAL A 89 7.60 -11.87 -6.57
CA VAL A 89 8.52 -12.10 -7.69
C VAL A 89 8.30 -13.53 -8.14
N ASN A 90 8.17 -13.76 -9.46
CA ASN A 90 7.91 -15.09 -10.03
C ASN A 90 6.71 -15.81 -9.39
N LEU A 91 5.63 -15.07 -9.10
CA LEU A 91 4.41 -15.57 -8.45
C LEU A 91 4.65 -16.30 -7.12
N THR A 92 5.78 -16.01 -6.46
CA THR A 92 6.15 -16.60 -5.17
C THR A 92 5.84 -15.60 -4.06
N THR A 93 5.16 -16.07 -3.01
CA THR A 93 4.89 -15.26 -1.81
C THR A 93 6.21 -14.82 -1.16
N PRO A 94 6.43 -13.51 -0.96
CA PRO A 94 7.62 -13.01 -0.27
C PRO A 94 7.74 -13.53 1.16
N ASP A 95 8.97 -13.63 1.67
CA ASP A 95 9.27 -13.92 3.07
C ASP A 95 10.19 -12.84 3.66
N PRO A 96 9.72 -12.01 4.62
CA PRO A 96 8.36 -11.99 5.15
C PRO A 96 7.33 -11.47 4.12
N PRO A 97 6.04 -11.83 4.23
CA PRO A 97 5.02 -11.44 3.25
C PRO A 97 4.66 -9.95 3.29
N CYS A 98 4.82 -9.32 4.46
CA CYS A 98 4.62 -7.89 4.65
C CYS A 98 5.53 -7.34 5.74
N ARG A 99 5.69 -6.02 5.78
CA ARG A 99 6.32 -5.32 6.91
C ARG A 99 5.59 -4.04 7.26
N ARG A 100 5.71 -3.58 8.51
CA ARG A 100 5.22 -2.27 8.92
C ARG A 100 6.02 -1.18 8.20
N ALA A 101 5.33 -0.19 7.64
CA ALA A 101 5.98 0.98 7.07
C ALA A 101 6.63 1.85 8.17
N MET A 102 7.75 2.48 7.81
CA MET A 102 8.51 3.43 8.62
C MET A 102 7.73 4.72 8.89
N SER A 103 6.80 5.08 8.03
CA SER A 103 5.90 6.23 8.16
C SER A 103 4.68 6.08 7.26
N MET A 104 3.68 6.96 7.48
CA MET A 104 2.49 7.11 6.63
C MET A 104 2.76 7.76 5.27
N GLU A 105 3.98 8.20 5.00
CA GLU A 105 4.30 8.99 3.81
C GLU A 105 4.33 8.14 2.53
N PRO A 106 3.90 8.70 1.38
CA PRO A 106 3.98 8.02 0.09
C PRO A 106 5.43 7.79 -0.34
N CYS A 107 5.63 6.82 -1.23
CA CYS A 107 6.92 6.61 -1.89
C CYS A 107 7.03 7.41 -3.19
N LEU A 108 8.08 8.22 -3.33
CA LEU A 108 8.52 8.78 -4.60
C LEU A 108 9.23 7.70 -5.41
N HIS A 109 8.58 7.18 -6.45
CA HIS A 109 9.09 6.07 -7.27
C HIS A 109 10.20 6.45 -8.25
N GLY A 110 10.25 7.71 -8.68
CA GLY A 110 11.24 8.23 -9.63
C GLY A 110 12.11 9.34 -9.06
N PRO A 111 12.84 9.11 -7.95
CA PRO A 111 13.69 10.14 -7.36
C PRO A 111 14.95 10.35 -8.20
N PRO A 112 15.51 11.58 -8.22
CA PRO A 112 16.83 11.80 -8.78
C PRO A 112 17.91 11.23 -7.86
N PHE A 113 18.99 10.72 -8.47
CA PHE A 113 20.18 10.18 -7.78
C PHE A 113 21.42 11.01 -8.11
N TYR A 114 21.38 12.31 -7.83
CA TYR A 114 22.39 13.26 -8.28
C TYR A 114 22.74 14.29 -7.20
N ASP A 115 24.03 14.53 -6.99
CA ASP A 115 24.54 15.66 -6.23
C ASP A 115 24.82 16.83 -7.18
N CYS A 116 24.00 17.88 -7.07
CA CYS A 116 24.08 19.06 -7.93
C CYS A 116 25.40 19.83 -7.78
N ARG A 117 26.02 19.83 -6.58
CA ARG A 117 27.26 20.57 -6.31
C ARG A 117 28.47 19.80 -6.83
N ALA A 118 28.53 18.51 -6.53
CA ALA A 118 29.62 17.65 -6.99
C ALA A 118 29.45 17.21 -8.46
N LYS A 119 28.30 17.51 -9.08
CA LYS A 119 27.93 17.18 -10.46
C LYS A 119 28.08 15.69 -10.81
N ARG A 120 27.73 14.80 -9.87
CA ARG A 120 27.88 13.35 -10.02
C ARG A 120 26.73 12.59 -9.36
N GLY A 121 26.63 11.29 -9.66
CA GLY A 121 25.64 10.42 -9.02
C GLY A 121 25.82 10.35 -7.50
N ALA A 122 24.71 10.32 -6.77
CA ALA A 122 24.70 10.21 -5.31
C ALA A 122 23.47 9.43 -4.82
N ASN A 123 23.62 8.68 -3.72
CA ASN A 123 22.48 8.04 -3.06
C ASN A 123 21.75 9.08 -2.19
N THR A 124 20.67 9.62 -2.75
CA THR A 124 19.82 10.65 -2.13
C THR A 124 19.04 10.15 -0.90
N GLY A 125 18.83 8.84 -0.76
CA GLY A 125 18.22 8.22 0.42
C GLY A 125 19.15 8.02 1.62
N LYS A 126 20.41 8.48 1.51
CA LYS A 126 21.41 8.43 2.58
C LYS A 126 21.98 9.80 2.96
N LEU A 127 21.41 10.89 2.43
CA LEU A 127 21.94 12.24 2.65
C LEU A 127 21.48 12.87 3.97
N VAL A 128 20.24 12.61 4.38
CA VAL A 128 19.63 13.19 5.59
C VAL A 128 18.78 12.13 6.30
N PRO A 129 18.63 12.21 7.65
CA PRO A 129 17.98 11.15 8.41
C PRO A 129 16.48 10.98 8.11
N HIS A 130 15.79 12.06 7.72
CA HIS A 130 14.35 12.10 7.46
C HIS A 130 13.96 11.75 6.01
N VAL A 131 14.93 11.36 5.15
CA VAL A 131 14.68 10.84 3.81
C VAL A 131 15.34 9.47 3.69
N ARG A 132 14.53 8.43 3.44
CA ARG A 132 15.01 7.03 3.36
C ARG A 132 14.47 6.35 2.11
N HIS A 133 15.10 5.24 1.74
CA HIS A 133 14.55 4.36 0.71
C HIS A 133 13.25 3.71 1.16
N CYS A 134 12.29 3.57 0.25
CA CYS A 134 10.99 2.98 0.56
C CYS A 134 11.08 1.49 0.89
N GLU A 135 10.05 1.01 1.58
CA GLU A 135 9.93 -0.37 2.00
C GLU A 135 9.66 -1.34 0.88
N ASP A 136 8.83 -0.90 -0.06
CA ASP A 136 8.29 -1.67 -1.16
C ASP A 136 9.04 -1.44 -2.46
N MET A 137 9.72 -0.30 -2.61
CA MET A 137 10.51 0.06 -3.78
C MET A 137 11.91 0.51 -3.36
N SER A 138 12.90 -0.36 -3.52
CA SER A 138 14.24 -0.16 -2.97
C SER A 138 14.99 1.06 -3.51
N TRP A 139 14.62 1.56 -4.70
CA TRP A 139 15.15 2.80 -5.28
C TRP A 139 14.24 4.01 -5.04
N GLY A 140 13.01 3.82 -4.56
CA GLY A 140 12.14 4.94 -4.22
C GLY A 140 12.64 5.68 -2.98
N LEU A 141 12.14 6.89 -2.75
CA LEU A 141 12.40 7.68 -1.54
C LEU A 141 11.11 8.05 -0.83
N LYS A 142 11.14 8.10 0.50
CA LYS A 142 10.04 8.64 1.30
C LYS A 142 10.54 9.41 2.51
N LEU A 143 9.66 10.26 3.04
CA LEU A 143 9.89 10.94 4.30
C LEU A 143 9.65 9.99 5.47
N VAL A 144 10.49 10.09 6.49
CA VAL A 144 10.35 9.36 7.75
C VAL A 144 10.55 10.33 8.91
N HIS A 145 10.00 10.00 10.08
CA HIS A 145 10.32 10.76 11.28
C HIS A 145 11.82 10.59 11.60
N PRO A 146 12.56 11.68 11.81
CA PRO A 146 13.91 11.58 12.34
C PRO A 146 13.84 11.00 13.75
N GLU A 147 14.66 9.98 14.01
CA GLU A 147 14.95 9.50 15.38
C GLU A 147 15.64 10.58 16.21
#